data_AF-A0A6V7M7A2-F1
#
_entry.id   AF-A0A6V7M7A2-F1
#
_cell.length_a   1.000
_cell.length_b   1.000
_cell.length_c   1.000
_cell.angle_alpha   90.00
_cell.angle_beta   90.00
_cell.angle_gamma   90.00
#
_symmetry.space_group_name_H-M   'P 1'
#
loop_
_entity.id
_entity.type
_entity.pdbx_description
1 polymer ?
#
loop_
_entity_poly.entity_id
_entity_poly.type
_entity_poly.pdbx_seq_one_letter_code
_entity_poly.pdbx_strand_id
1 'polypeptide(L)' 'MHRRHSNYDGKIAGLYDLEETLGRGHFAVVKLARHVFTGEKVAVKVIDKSKLDEVSRAHLFQE' A
#
# COMPACT_ATOMS: atom_id res chain seq x y z
N MET A 1 -7.14 -21.42 13.01
CA MET A 1 -6.04 -20.63 12.41
C MET A 1 -6.58 -19.98 11.15
N HIS A 2 -6.99 -18.71 11.24
CA HIS A 2 -7.67 -18.00 10.16
C HIS A 2 -6.66 -17.63 9.06
N ARG A 3 -6.79 -18.29 7.90
CA ARG A 3 -6.24 -17.82 6.63
C ARG A 3 -6.69 -16.38 6.37
N ARG A 4 -5.76 -15.53 5.94
CA ARG A 4 -5.88 -14.69 4.73
C ARG A 4 -4.56 -13.98 4.47
N HIS A 5 -3.72 -14.65 3.66
CA HIS A 5 -2.92 -13.91 2.69
C HIS A 5 -3.88 -13.05 1.89
N SER A 6 -3.92 -11.74 2.15
CA SER A 6 -4.42 -10.77 1.19
C SER A 6 -3.34 -10.67 0.11
N ASN A 7 -3.33 -11.63 -0.81
CA ASN A 7 -2.69 -11.46 -2.09
C ASN A 7 -3.30 -10.19 -2.71
N TYR A 8 -2.59 -9.07 -2.63
CA TYR A 8 -2.81 -7.90 -3.49
C TYR A 8 -2.38 -8.22 -4.94
N ASP A 9 -2.72 -9.41 -5.41
CA ASP A 9 -2.34 -9.96 -6.71
C ASP A 9 -3.52 -9.95 -7.68
N GLY A 10 -4.43 -8.99 -7.51
CA GLY A 10 -5.72 -9.01 -8.19
C GLY A 10 -6.25 -7.63 -8.52
N LYS A 11 -5.37 -6.74 -8.99
CA LYS A 11 -5.65 -5.50 -9.76
C LYS A 11 -6.54 -4.43 -9.12
N ILE A 12 -7.47 -4.71 -8.22
CA ILE A 12 -8.46 -3.72 -7.78
C ILE A 12 -8.45 -3.59 -6.25
N ALA A 13 -7.97 -2.44 -5.76
CA ALA A 13 -8.17 -2.02 -4.38
C ALA A 13 -9.42 -1.13 -4.31
N GLY A 14 -10.60 -1.77 -4.22
CA GLY A 14 -11.87 -1.05 -4.15
C GLY A 14 -12.20 -0.29 -5.45
N LEU A 15 -12.18 1.05 -5.41
CA LEU A 15 -12.50 1.93 -6.55
C LEU A 15 -11.28 2.25 -7.45
N TYR A 16 -10.13 1.65 -7.17
CA TYR A 16 -8.88 1.94 -7.86
C TYR A 16 -8.28 0.68 -8.47
N ASP A 17 -7.95 0.75 -9.75
CA ASP A 17 -7.13 -0.24 -10.46
C ASP A 17 -5.66 0.05 -10.16
N LEU A 18 -5.00 -0.81 -9.39
CA LEU A 18 -3.60 -0.68 -9.00
C LEU A 18 -2.70 -1.15 -10.15
N GLU A 19 -1.82 -0.26 -10.60
CA GLU A 19 -0.87 -0.48 -11.68
C GLU A 19 0.55 -0.73 -11.11
N GLU A 20 1.56 -0.25 -11.83
CA GLU A 20 2.97 -0.44 -11.51
C GLU A 20 3.40 0.24 -10.20
N THR A 21 4.56 -0.19 -9.68
CA THR A 21 5.13 0.41 -8.46
C THR A 21 5.94 1.63 -8.83
N LEU A 22 5.57 2.79 -8.29
CA LEU A 22 6.30 4.04 -8.47
C LEU A 22 7.48 4.18 -7.50
N GLY A 23 7.37 3.59 -6.30
CA GLY A 23 8.42 3.68 -5.30
C GLY A 23 8.29 2.65 -4.18
N ARG A 24 9.42 2.29 -3.57
CA ARG A 24 9.49 1.41 -2.40
C ARG A 24 10.24 2.14 -1.29
N GLY A 25 9.59 2.30 -0.15
CA GLY A 25 10.17 2.80 1.08
C GLY A 25 10.20 1.71 2.15
N HIS A 26 10.81 2.02 3.28
CA HIS A 26 11.00 1.06 4.38
C HIS A 26 9.69 0.50 4.94
N PHE A 27 8.64 1.33 5.03
CA PHE A 27 7.34 0.97 5.59
C PHE A 27 6.20 0.88 4.58
N ALA A 28 6.46 1.27 3.34
CA ALA A 28 5.40 1.49 2.37
C ALA A 28 5.88 1.28 0.94
N VAL A 29 4.94 0.90 0.08
CA VAL A 29 5.12 0.82 -1.37
C VAL A 29 4.14 1.79 -2.01
N VAL A 30 4.62 2.65 -2.90
CA VAL A 30 3.78 3.56 -3.68
C VAL A 30 3.51 2.92 -5.03
N LYS A 31 2.24 2.80 -5.41
CA LYS A 31 1.80 2.29 -6.70
C LYS A 31 1.06 3.37 -7.48
N LEU A 32 1.20 3.37 -8.79
CA LEU A 32 0.28 4.09 -9.66
C LEU A 32 -1.07 3.39 -9.59
N ALA A 33 -2.16 4.14 -9.62
CA ALA A 33 -3.49 3.58 -9.72
C ALA A 33 -4.41 4.49 -10.52
N ARG A 34 -5.52 3.92 -10.97
CA ARG A 34 -6.54 4.64 -11.72
C ARG A 34 -7.89 4.51 -11.04
N HIS A 35 -8.54 5.64 -10.78
CA HIS A 35 -9.91 5.61 -10.28
C HIS A 35 -10.85 5.09 -11.37
N VAL A 36 -11.59 4.02 -11.08
CA VAL A 36 -12.34 3.25 -12.10
C VAL A 36 -13.44 4.09 -12.77
N PHE A 37 -14.06 5.02 -12.05
CA PHE A 37 -15.17 5.82 -12.58
C PHE A 37 -14.74 7.13 -13.26
N THR A 38 -13.66 7.76 -12.77
CA THR A 38 -13.21 9.06 -13.31
C THR A 38 -12.05 8.92 -14.29
N GLY A 39 -11.36 7.78 -14.29
CA GLY A 39 -10.15 7.56 -15.09
C GLY A 39 -8.92 8.30 -14.58
N GLU A 40 -9.03 9.03 -13.46
CA GLU A 40 -7.94 9.84 -12.91
C GLU A 40 -6.80 8.96 -12.40
N LYS A 41 -5.57 9.33 -12.76
CA LYS A 41 -4.34 8.67 -12.29
C LYS A 41 -3.92 9.26 -10.95
N VAL A 42 -3.71 8.38 -9.97
CA VAL A 42 -3.32 8.74 -8.61
C VAL A 42 -2.15 7.88 -8.13
N ALA A 43 -1.39 8.38 -7.16
CA ALA A 43 -0.38 7.58 -6.46
C ALA A 43 -0.96 7.05 -5.14
N VAL A 44 -0.96 5.73 -4.97
CA VAL A 44 -1.48 5.04 -3.77
C VAL A 44 -0.32 4.54 -2.93
N LYS A 45 -0.20 5.05 -1.70
CA LYS A 45 0.79 4.59 -0.71
C LYS A 45 0.21 3.42 0.09
N VAL A 46 0.70 2.21 -0.18
CA VAL A 46 0.33 0.97 0.50
C VAL A 46 1.26 0.77 1.69
N ILE A 47 0.70 0.67 2.89
CA ILE A 47 1.45 0.53 4.14
C ILE A 47 1.20 -0.87 4.73
N ASP A 48 2.28 -1.60 4.99
CA ASP A 48 2.20 -2.91 5.66
C ASP A 48 2.19 -2.72 7.18
N LYS A 49 1.00 -2.87 7.77
CA LYS A 49 0.78 -2.72 9.22
C LYS A 49 1.52 -3.77 10.05
N SER A 50 1.91 -4.91 9.48
CA SER A 50 2.69 -5.92 10.21
C SER A 50 4.14 -5.49 10.43
N LYS A 51 4.70 -4.70 9.51
CA LYS A 51 6.07 -4.15 9.60
C LYS A 51 6.16 -2.89 10.42
N LEU A 52 5.01 -2.28 10.72
CA LEU A 52 4.94 -1.11 11.58
C LEU A 52 5.15 -1.48 13.05
N ASP A 53 4.75 -2.66 13.52
CA ASP A 53 4.80 -2.97 14.96
C ASP A 53 6.22 -3.03 15.56
N GLU A 54 7.21 -3.54 14.82
CA GLU A 54 8.60 -3.58 15.30
C GLU A 54 9.33 -2.24 15.14
N VAL A 55 9.00 -1.46 14.11
CA VAL A 55 9.79 -0.27 13.77
C VAL A 55 9.15 1.05 14.23
N SER A 56 7.84 1.08 14.46
CA SER A 56 7.15 2.26 15.00
C SER A 56 7.63 2.63 16.40
N ARG A 57 8.20 1.68 17.16
CA ARG A 57 8.76 1.98 18.49
C ARG A 57 10.08 2.76 18.43
N ALA A 58 10.83 2.69 17.33
CA ALA A 58 12.15 3.32 17.22
C ALA A 58 12.12 4.68 16.51
N HIS A 59 11.29 4.85 15.47
CA HIS A 59 11.29 6.08 14.66
C HIS A 59 10.22 7.11 15.06
N LEU A 60 9.24 6.77 15.91
CA LEU A 60 8.23 7.72 16.40
C LEU A 60 8.78 8.70 17.45
N PHE A 61 9.99 8.47 17.98
CA PHE A 61 10.65 9.31 19.00
C PHE A 61 11.84 10.14 18.47
N GLN A 62 12.01 10.26 17.14
CA GLN A 62 13.11 11.03 16.53
C GLN A 62 12.66 12.28 15.75
N GLU A 63 11.51 12.86 16.10
CA GLU A 63 11.14 14.23 15.72
C GLU A 63 10.99 15.11 16.96
#